data_AF-A0A7S2AES3-F1
#
_entry.id   AF-A0A7S2AES3-F1
#
_cell.length_a   1.000
_cell.length_b   1.000
_cell.length_c   1.000
_cell.angle_alpha   90.00
_cell.angle_beta   90.00
_cell.angle_gamma   90.00
#
_symmetry.space_group_name_H-M   'P 1'
#
loop_
_entity.id
_entity.type
_entity.pdbx_description
1 polymer ?
#
loop_
_entity_poly.entity_id
_entity_poly.type
_entity_poly.pdbx_seq_one_letter_code
_entity_poly.pdbx_strand_id
1 'polypeptide(L)'
;EVKWEQFPARLGDGVLGAYQPWVRHTPKVLMEVCKENKPGMLSGMPFPHTAKQIEEFGAEWITHAFHKFKTLPEDNSVKRLVSVDPLPLSGFDTCGGSGPKAFFTVEYEKDDPSLHT
;
A
#
# COMPACT_ATOMS: atom_id res chain seq x y z
N GLU A 1 -4.35 -0.96 33.85
CA GLU A 1 -4.38 0.38 33.27
C GLU A 1 -2.97 0.70 32.78
N VAL A 2 -2.74 0.71 31.45
CA VAL A 2 -1.38 0.89 30.90
C VAL A 2 -1.20 2.36 30.55
N LYS A 3 -0.22 3.01 31.19
CA LYS A 3 0.17 4.40 30.92
C LYS A 3 1.03 4.45 29.66
N TRP A 4 0.58 5.21 28.66
CA TRP A 4 1.13 5.27 27.29
C TRP A 4 2.29 6.27 27.11
N GLU A 5 2.93 6.71 28.19
CA GLU A 5 3.82 7.90 28.16
C GLU A 5 5.29 7.62 27.83
N GLN A 6 5.65 6.46 27.25
CA GLN A 6 7.05 6.15 26.98
C GLN A 6 7.25 5.45 25.63
N PHE A 7 7.16 6.21 24.54
CA PHE A 7 7.93 5.90 23.34
C PHE A 7 9.12 6.85 23.25
N PRO A 8 10.36 6.34 23.13
CA PRO A 8 11.54 7.18 23.15
C PRO A 8 11.61 8.08 21.92
N ALA A 9 12.06 9.30 22.17
CA ALA A 9 12.29 10.33 21.18
C ALA A 9 13.30 9.90 20.10
N ARG A 10 12.97 10.26 18.86
CA ARG A 10 13.85 10.51 17.70
C ARG A 10 14.68 9.33 17.18
N LEU A 11 14.16 8.70 16.12
CA LEU A 11 15.00 8.26 15.01
C LEU A 11 15.30 9.50 14.14
N GLY A 12 16.55 9.60 13.68
CA GLY A 12 17.26 10.83 13.27
C GLY A 12 16.66 11.67 12.14
N ASP A 13 17.38 12.76 11.83
CA ASP A 13 17.02 13.92 11.02
C ASP A 13 16.62 13.65 9.54
N GLY A 14 15.60 12.81 9.33
CA GLY A 14 15.08 12.48 8.01
C GLY A 14 13.56 12.31 8.03
N VAL A 15 12.85 13.40 7.71
CA VAL A 15 11.50 13.41 7.10
C VAL A 15 10.44 12.48 7.72
N LEU A 16 10.38 12.35 9.03
CA LEU A 16 9.18 11.82 9.70
C LEU A 16 8.54 12.97 10.48
N GLY A 17 7.51 13.57 9.86
CA GLY A 17 6.69 14.58 10.52
C GLY A 17 6.12 14.04 11.83
N ALA A 18 5.82 14.93 12.78
CA ALA A 18 5.19 14.55 14.04
C ALA A 18 3.95 13.68 13.77
N TYR A 19 3.91 12.48 14.36
CA TYR A 19 2.76 11.60 14.22
C TYR A 19 1.49 12.34 14.67
N GLN A 20 0.48 12.36 13.81
CA GLN A 20 -0.84 12.87 14.20
C GLN A 20 -1.36 12.02 15.38
N PRO A 21 -2.09 12.62 16.32
CA PRO A 21 -2.68 11.87 17.43
C PRO A 21 -3.53 10.72 16.87
N TRP A 22 -3.36 9.52 17.43
CA TRP A 22 -4.13 8.35 17.01
C TRP A 22 -5.62 8.56 17.32
N VAL A 23 -6.44 8.67 16.27
CA VAL A 23 -7.90 8.77 16.37
C VAL A 23 -8.54 7.49 15.85
N ARG A 24 -9.43 6.89 16.64
CA ARG A 24 -10.21 5.73 16.21
C ARG A 24 -11.35 6.20 15.30
N HIS A 25 -11.28 5.85 14.02
CA HIS A 25 -12.37 6.07 13.07
C HIS A 25 -13.33 4.87 13.03
N THR A 26 -14.61 5.14 12.73
CA THR A 26 -15.56 4.09 12.37
C THR A 26 -15.26 3.57 10.97
N PRO A 27 -15.68 2.33 10.61
CA PRO A 27 -15.49 1.81 9.26
C PRO A 27 -16.02 2.75 8.17
N LYS A 28 -17.18 3.39 8.39
CA LYS A 28 -17.75 4.37 7.46
C LYS A 28 -16.84 5.57 7.23
N VAL A 29 -16.32 6.17 8.31
CA VAL A 29 -15.42 7.33 8.20
C VAL A 29 -14.12 6.92 7.53
N LEU A 30 -13.57 5.75 7.87
CA LEU A 30 -12.36 5.22 7.25
C LEU A 30 -12.54 5.07 5.73
N MET A 31 -13.67 4.51 5.28
CA MET A 31 -13.94 4.35 3.85
C MET A 31 -14.06 5.68 3.10
N GLU A 32 -14.58 6.73 3.74
CA GLU A 32 -14.60 8.07 3.12
C GLU A 32 -13.19 8.67 3.03
N VAL A 33 -12.39 8.58 4.09
CA VAL A 33 -11.00 9.07 4.08
C VAL A 33 -10.15 8.32 3.05
N CYS A 34 -10.36 7.01 2.90
CA CYS A 34 -9.68 6.20 1.88
C CYS A 34 -9.95 6.65 0.44
N LYS A 35 -11.04 7.39 0.16
CA LYS A 35 -11.29 7.96 -1.18
C LYS A 35 -10.36 9.11 -1.52
N GLU A 36 -9.78 9.76 -0.51
CA GLU A 36 -8.88 10.90 -0.70
C GLU A 36 -7.48 10.46 -1.18
N ASN A 37 -7.15 9.16 -1.11
CA ASN A 37 -5.86 8.59 -1.53
C ASN A 37 -4.66 9.42 -1.03
N LYS A 38 -4.70 9.84 0.24
CA LYS A 38 -3.65 10.68 0.82
C LYS A 38 -2.29 10.00 0.70
N PRO A 39 -1.21 10.78 0.53
CA PRO A 39 0.13 10.23 0.48
C PRO A 39 0.47 9.37 1.70
N GLY A 40 1.04 8.18 1.45
CA GLY A 40 1.53 7.32 2.52
C GLY A 40 2.70 7.98 3.25
N MET A 41 2.77 7.82 4.58
CA MET A 41 3.81 8.47 5.39
C MET A 41 5.24 8.09 4.97
N LEU A 42 5.45 6.84 4.53
CA LEU A 42 6.77 6.35 4.13
C LEU A 42 7.05 6.57 2.64
N SER A 43 6.06 6.36 1.77
CA SER A 43 6.24 6.48 0.32
C SER A 43 6.20 7.93 -0.17
N GLY A 44 5.42 8.79 0.50
CA GLY A 44 5.01 10.09 -0.03
C GLY A 44 4.11 9.99 -1.27
N MET A 45 3.66 8.79 -1.63
CA MET A 45 2.85 8.52 -2.82
C MET A 45 1.38 8.34 -2.45
N PRO A 46 0.42 8.80 -3.29
CA PRO A 46 -0.98 8.43 -3.13
C PRO A 46 -1.13 6.92 -3.01
N PHE A 47 -1.93 6.45 -2.06
CA PHE A 47 -2.06 5.03 -1.76
C PHE A 47 -3.45 4.50 -2.16
N PRO A 48 -3.54 3.44 -2.98
CA PRO A 48 -4.81 2.81 -3.31
C PRO A 48 -5.27 1.92 -2.14
N HIS A 49 -6.43 2.22 -1.57
CA HIS A 49 -6.98 1.53 -0.41
C HIS A 49 -7.96 0.40 -0.76
N THR A 50 -8.32 0.26 -2.04
CA THR A 50 -9.29 -0.72 -2.54
C THR A 50 -8.81 -1.35 -3.84
N ALA A 51 -9.31 -2.55 -4.16
CA ALA A 51 -9.02 -3.22 -5.43
C ALA A 51 -9.34 -2.32 -6.63
N LYS A 52 -10.50 -1.65 -6.61
CA LYS A 52 -10.91 -0.69 -7.63
C LYS A 52 -9.92 0.46 -7.80
N GLN A 53 -9.37 0.98 -6.71
CA GLN A 53 -8.36 2.04 -6.78
C GLN A 53 -7.03 1.53 -7.35
N ILE A 54 -6.65 0.27 -7.11
CA ILE A 54 -5.47 -0.33 -7.75
C ILE A 54 -5.68 -0.38 -9.28
N GLU A 55 -6.87 -0.77 -9.73
CA GLU A 55 -7.23 -0.78 -11.15
C GLU A 55 -7.20 0.64 -11.75
N GLU A 56 -7.76 1.62 -11.05
CA GLU A 56 -7.77 3.03 -11.48
C GLU A 56 -6.38 3.65 -11.54
N PHE A 57 -5.48 3.26 -10.63
CA PHE A 57 -4.11 3.74 -10.58
C PHE A 57 -3.23 3.09 -11.67
N GLY A 58 -3.45 1.81 -11.93
CA GLY A 58 -2.90 1.09 -13.07
C GLY A 58 -1.38 0.90 -13.04
N ALA A 59 -0.85 0.48 -14.20
CA ALA A 59 0.53 0.04 -14.38
C ALA A 59 1.59 1.12 -14.10
N GLU A 60 1.30 2.37 -14.42
CA GLU A 60 2.23 3.49 -14.21
C GLU A 60 2.49 3.70 -12.71
N TRP A 61 1.43 3.74 -11.91
CA TRP A 61 1.58 3.87 -10.46
C TRP A 61 2.31 2.67 -9.86
N ILE A 62 1.99 1.44 -10.30
CA ILE A 62 2.65 0.23 -9.79
C ILE A 62 4.14 0.25 -10.13
N THR A 63 4.51 0.65 -11.35
CA THR A 63 5.91 0.82 -11.76
C THR A 63 6.63 1.79 -10.82
N HIS A 64 6.04 2.97 -10.60
CA HIS A 64 6.62 3.97 -9.70
C HIS A 64 6.74 3.44 -8.27
N ALA A 65 5.74 2.70 -7.77
CA ALA A 65 5.78 2.11 -6.44
C ALA A 65 6.90 1.06 -6.32
N PHE A 66 7.06 0.19 -7.32
CA PHE A 66 8.10 -0.83 -7.31
C PHE A 66 9.51 -0.23 -7.39
N HIS A 67 9.74 0.79 -8.23
CA HIS A 67 11.02 1.50 -8.25
C HIS A 67 11.29 2.22 -6.93
N LYS A 68 10.27 2.90 -6.37
CA LYS A 68 10.38 3.61 -5.09
C LYS A 68 10.88 2.70 -3.97
N PHE A 69 10.43 1.45 -3.95
CA PHE A 69 10.81 0.44 -2.96
C PHE A 69 11.89 -0.53 -3.45
N LYS A 70 12.46 -0.30 -4.63
CA LYS A 70 13.54 -1.11 -5.24
C LYS A 70 13.18 -2.59 -5.40
N THR A 71 11.90 -2.88 -5.65
CA THR A 71 11.40 -4.24 -5.94
C THR A 71 11.39 -4.56 -7.43
N LEU A 72 11.65 -3.57 -8.28
CA LEU A 72 11.80 -3.70 -9.73
C LEU A 72 13.04 -2.89 -10.16
N PRO A 73 13.92 -3.41 -11.05
CA PRO A 73 15.05 -2.64 -11.58
C PRO A 73 14.60 -1.40 -12.36
N GLU A 74 15.36 -0.31 -12.26
CA GLU A 74 15.04 0.99 -12.86
C GLU A 74 14.93 0.96 -14.40
N ASP A 75 15.48 -0.05 -15.05
CA ASP A 75 15.40 -0.22 -16.51
C ASP A 75 14.22 -1.10 -16.95
N ASN A 76 13.39 -1.59 -16.03
CA ASN A 76 12.18 -2.36 -16.31
C ASN A 76 10.93 -1.54 -15.91
N SER A 77 9.75 -2.03 -16.26
CA SER A 77 8.47 -1.41 -15.91
C SER A 77 7.34 -2.43 -15.92
N VAL A 78 6.25 -2.12 -15.22
CA VAL A 78 5.00 -2.86 -15.41
C VAL A 78 4.36 -2.39 -16.71
N LYS A 79 4.19 -3.32 -17.65
CA LYS A 79 3.53 -3.09 -18.95
C LYS A 79 2.02 -2.98 -18.81
N ARG A 80 1.41 -3.88 -18.04
CA ARG A 80 -0.01 -3.82 -17.71
C ARG A 80 -0.37 -4.54 -16.42
N LEU A 81 -1.45 -4.09 -15.80
CA LEU A 81 -2.16 -4.79 -14.75
C LEU A 81 -3.09 -5.84 -15.40
N VAL A 82 -2.88 -7.12 -15.09
CA VAL A 82 -3.58 -8.27 -15.69
C VAL A 82 -4.85 -8.61 -14.91
N SER A 83 -4.76 -8.68 -13.58
CA SER A 83 -5.90 -8.94 -12.70
C SER A 83 -5.73 -8.25 -11.35
N VAL A 84 -6.87 -7.99 -10.69
CA VAL A 84 -6.94 -7.62 -9.28
C VAL A 84 -8.02 -8.48 -8.64
N ASP A 85 -7.61 -9.41 -7.80
CA ASP A 85 -8.45 -10.45 -7.20
C ASP A 85 -8.62 -10.14 -5.71
N PRO A 86 -9.74 -9.51 -5.29
CA PRO A 86 -9.98 -9.19 -3.89
C PRO A 86 -10.12 -10.46 -3.05
N LEU A 87 -9.51 -10.46 -1.88
CA LEU A 87 -9.55 -11.59 -0.94
C LEU A 87 -10.73 -11.44 0.04
N PRO A 88 -11.31 -12.57 0.49
CA PRO A 88 -12.41 -12.55 1.45
C PRO A 88 -12.05 -11.79 2.74
N LEU A 89 -12.99 -10.97 3.22
CA LEU A 89 -12.86 -10.21 4.47
C LEU A 89 -13.19 -11.03 5.73
N SER A 90 -13.91 -12.15 5.56
CA SER A 90 -14.37 -13.03 6.63
C SER A 90 -14.43 -14.48 6.17
N GLY A 91 -14.24 -15.45 7.07
CA GLY A 91 -14.31 -16.88 6.77
C GLY A 91 -13.01 -17.62 7.09
N PHE A 92 -12.95 -18.91 6.76
CA PHE A 92 -11.78 -19.76 6.98
C PHE A 92 -10.61 -19.35 6.07
N ASP A 93 -10.91 -18.90 4.86
CA ASP A 93 -9.92 -18.49 3.85
C ASP A 93 -9.51 -17.01 3.96
N THR A 94 -9.72 -16.36 5.11
CA THR A 94 -9.22 -15.00 5.32
C THR A 94 -7.70 -15.00 5.41
N CYS A 95 -7.04 -14.27 4.51
CA CYS A 95 -5.58 -14.08 4.54
C CYS A 95 -5.15 -13.02 5.59
N GLY A 96 -5.65 -13.12 6.82
CA GLY A 96 -5.32 -12.24 7.95
C GLY A 96 -6.43 -11.25 8.36
N GLY A 97 -6.29 -10.66 9.55
CA GLY A 97 -7.40 -10.00 10.27
C GLY A 97 -7.49 -8.47 10.19
N SER A 98 -6.84 -7.79 9.24
CA SER A 98 -6.91 -6.32 9.18
C SER A 98 -6.89 -5.77 7.76
N GLY A 99 -7.99 -5.13 7.36
CA GLY A 99 -8.18 -4.38 6.12
C GLY A 99 -8.48 -5.25 4.89
N PRO A 100 -9.08 -4.65 3.84
CA PRO A 100 -9.20 -5.29 2.53
C PRO A 100 -7.85 -5.73 1.98
N LYS A 101 -7.84 -6.86 1.28
CA LYS A 101 -6.65 -7.42 0.63
C LYS A 101 -7.02 -7.83 -0.78
N ALA A 102 -6.04 -7.85 -1.66
CA ALA A 102 -6.18 -8.37 -3.01
C ALA A 102 -4.85 -8.98 -3.45
N PHE A 103 -4.92 -10.01 -4.30
CA PHE A 103 -3.82 -10.32 -5.19
C PHE A 103 -3.95 -9.46 -6.44
N PHE A 104 -2.84 -9.07 -7.04
CA PHE A 104 -2.88 -8.49 -8.37
C PHE A 104 -1.73 -9.05 -9.19
N THR A 105 -2.01 -9.29 -10.46
CA THR A 105 -1.06 -9.87 -11.41
C THR A 105 -0.64 -8.78 -12.39
N VAL A 106 0.65 -8.71 -12.68
CA VAL A 106 1.21 -7.74 -13.62
C VAL A 106 1.99 -8.45 -14.71
N GLU A 107 2.03 -7.85 -15.89
CA GLU A 107 2.97 -8.20 -16.95
C GLU A 107 4.09 -7.14 -16.95
N TYR A 108 5.34 -7.58 -16.94
CA TYR A 108 6.50 -6.69 -17.04
C TYR A 108 6.87 -6.43 -18.51
N GLU A 109 7.57 -5.33 -18.76
CA GLU A 109 8.05 -4.98 -20.11
C GLU A 109 9.22 -5.88 -20.55
N LYS A 110 10.08 -6.25 -19.59
CA LYS A 110 11.20 -7.17 -19.78
C LYS A 110 11.04 -8.38 -18.86
N ASP A 111 11.30 -9.56 -19.40
CA ASP A 111 11.53 -10.76 -18.60
C ASP A 111 12.75 -10.54 -17.71
N ASP A 112 12.61 -10.85 -16.41
CA ASP A 112 13.68 -10.71 -15.44
C ASP A 112 13.72 -11.97 -14.56
N PRO A 113 14.80 -12.78 -14.63
CA PRO A 113 14.93 -14.00 -13.83
C PRO A 113 14.94 -13.77 -12.31
N SER A 114 15.18 -12.53 -11.86
CA SER A 114 15.15 -12.17 -10.44
C SER A 114 13.76 -11.83 -9.92
N LEU A 115 12.82 -11.54 -10.82
CA LEU A 115 11.41 -11.37 -10.47
C LEU A 115 10.75 -12.74 -10.44
N HIS A 116 10.15 -13.09 -9.31
CA HIS A 116 9.34 -14.30 -9.24
C HIS A 116 8.15 -14.17 -10.20
N THR A 117 8.19 -14.96 -11.28
CA THR A 117 7.10 -15.20 -12.22
C THR A 117 6.40 -16.51 -11.91
#